data_AF-A0A2U3DRF0-F1
#
_entry.id   AF-A0A2U3DRF0-F1
#
_cell.length_a   1.000
_cell.length_b   1.000
_cell.length_c   1.000
_cell.angle_alpha   90.00
_cell.angle_beta   90.00
_cell.angle_gamma   90.00
#
_symmetry.space_group_name_H-M   'P 1'
#
loop_
_entity.id
_entity.type
_entity.pdbx_description
1 polymer ?
#
loop_
_entity_poly.entity_id
_entity_poly.type
_entity_poly.pdbx_seq_one_letter_code
_entity_poly.pdbx_strand_id
1 'polypeptide(L)'
;MASRWLPSGFQGGQGRPPAPNVRSIHLTPRALPSLRTPEAPGGAGTHSRCLGWAGGVPSSPDLLGAKPRSLHHPWRGGKPTSKRAGGRLFHSIVPVPDSHPITHQAPFTHSPTSYPTIAGARSSRDHLLKDANVPPDKDDGFCSPRETTNPVAPQDQNPYSVDSSEEKAAMTISQIPVWLDCDPGHDDVFAILLAAYHPRIKLLGISTVFGNASLEHTTHNAASVLTALGKHLDIPLHVGLGKALERPALHAPTDIHGDSGLDGTELLPPPRCSPSPVPAVDAMATALRLQPPGTAWIVATGALTNVGALFRAHPDLAAHIRGLSLMGGSFGGGFSDAPMGKVDNAERIGNVTPWAEFNILVDPEAAADVFHNPAIASKTTVVPLDLSHQVLATDDVHRLLLYGDKAAPGSGVATEPGAGPAPAPGKSTLRTMLVELLYFFAKTYSDVFGITEGPPLHDPIAVAAVLTGTDDEIPFTEWEEGKSTPPRHAERFDVRVVTEGTFEEAKLGLKQTGRTIATPLPPGSEGVRIPRGMDVAKFWKVIEECIQRADTVNEGLKQ
;
A
#
# COMPACT_ATOMS: atom_id res chain seq x y z
N MET A 1 9.36 51.17 28.69
CA MET A 1 9.94 52.53 28.78
C MET A 1 11.45 52.40 28.54
N ALA A 2 12.21 53.36 28.00
CA ALA A 2 11.94 54.39 26.98
C ALA A 2 13.23 55.23 26.79
N SER A 3 14.08 54.89 25.81
CA SER A 3 15.36 55.57 25.59
C SER A 3 15.69 55.73 24.10
N ARG A 4 15.17 56.82 23.53
CA ARG A 4 15.92 57.91 22.86
C ARG A 4 17.34 57.59 22.35
N TRP A 5 17.64 57.90 21.09
CA TRP A 5 18.38 59.13 20.68
C TRP A 5 18.70 59.13 19.17
N LEU A 6 18.25 60.19 18.49
CA LEU A 6 18.76 60.74 17.22
C LEU A 6 19.18 62.20 17.52
N PRO A 7 19.85 62.96 16.64
CA PRO A 7 20.44 62.62 15.35
C PRO A 7 21.92 63.06 15.19
N SER A 8 22.54 62.74 14.05
CA SER A 8 23.27 63.72 13.21
C SER A 8 23.59 63.08 11.87
N GLY A 9 23.79 63.88 10.82
CA GLY A 9 24.04 63.39 9.47
C GLY A 9 25.21 64.11 8.81
N PHE A 10 25.75 63.51 7.75
CA PHE A 10 26.74 64.12 6.87
C PHE A 10 26.45 63.79 5.41
N GLN A 11 26.83 64.67 4.50
CA GLN A 11 26.62 64.50 3.06
C GLN A 11 27.77 63.71 2.41
N GLY A 12 27.44 62.86 1.44
CA GLY A 12 28.38 62.14 0.57
C GLY A 12 27.59 61.43 -0.53
N GLY A 13 28.01 61.57 -1.79
CA GLY A 13 27.17 61.18 -2.93
C GLY A 13 27.85 60.24 -3.93
N GLN A 14 26.99 59.67 -4.79
CA GLN A 14 27.29 58.79 -5.94
C GLN A 14 27.76 57.36 -5.63
N GLY A 15 27.36 56.41 -6.49
CA GLY A 15 27.77 54.99 -6.42
C GLY A 15 26.64 53.96 -6.32
N ARG A 16 25.71 53.90 -7.29
CA ARG A 16 24.83 52.73 -7.48
C ARG A 16 25.32 51.88 -8.66
N PRO A 17 25.65 50.58 -8.49
CA PRO A 17 25.72 49.65 -9.62
C PRO A 17 24.30 49.28 -10.10
N PRO A 18 24.12 48.88 -11.37
CA PRO A 18 22.81 48.53 -11.93
C PRO A 18 22.36 47.10 -11.57
N ALA A 19 21.03 46.91 -11.49
CA ALA A 19 20.41 45.58 -11.41
C ALA A 19 20.34 44.92 -12.81
N PRO A 20 20.31 43.57 -12.90
CA PRO A 20 20.30 42.86 -14.19
C PRO A 20 18.96 42.97 -14.93
N ASN A 21 19.01 43.17 -16.24
CA ASN A 21 17.84 43.17 -17.13
C ASN A 21 17.36 41.75 -17.43
N VAL A 22 16.15 41.39 -16.98
CA VAL A 22 15.42 40.24 -17.53
C VAL A 22 14.65 40.70 -18.75
N ARG A 23 14.97 40.15 -19.94
CA ARG A 23 14.21 40.43 -21.17
C ARG A 23 12.96 39.55 -21.23
N SER A 24 11.78 40.18 -21.26
CA SER A 24 10.53 39.53 -21.64
C SER A 24 10.56 39.12 -23.11
N ILE A 25 10.40 37.82 -23.40
CA ILE A 25 10.27 37.30 -24.76
C ILE A 25 8.77 37.17 -25.09
N HIS A 26 8.24 38.07 -25.92
CA HIS A 26 6.93 37.87 -26.54
C HIS A 26 7.06 36.89 -27.70
N LEU A 27 6.55 35.66 -27.53
CA LEU A 27 6.28 34.74 -28.63
C LEU A 27 4.89 35.05 -29.20
N THR A 28 4.83 35.47 -30.45
CA THR A 28 3.58 35.63 -31.19
C THR A 28 3.07 34.27 -31.71
N PRO A 29 1.75 34.03 -31.72
CA PRO A 29 1.21 32.78 -32.24
C PRO A 29 1.43 32.68 -33.76
N ARG A 30 2.08 31.60 -34.19
CA ARG A 30 2.40 31.37 -35.60
C ARG A 30 1.23 30.64 -36.28
N ALA A 31 0.56 31.31 -37.21
CA ALA A 31 -0.59 30.73 -37.92
C ALA A 31 -0.18 29.52 -38.79
N LEU A 32 -1.02 28.47 -38.78
CA LEU A 32 -0.91 27.33 -39.70
C LEU A 32 -1.62 27.66 -41.03
N PRO A 33 -1.09 27.20 -42.19
CA PRO A 33 -1.76 27.41 -43.48
C PRO A 33 -3.05 26.59 -43.61
N SER A 34 -4.08 27.19 -44.21
CA SER A 34 -5.32 26.48 -44.54
C SER A 34 -5.14 25.60 -45.80
N LEU A 35 -5.50 24.33 -45.68
CA LEU A 35 -5.72 23.45 -46.84
C LEU A 35 -7.18 23.57 -47.30
N ARG A 36 -7.38 23.50 -48.62
CA ARG A 36 -8.65 23.81 -49.28
C ARG A 36 -9.56 22.58 -49.36
N THR A 37 -10.84 22.78 -49.07
CA THR A 37 -11.92 21.90 -49.55
C THR A 37 -12.25 22.21 -51.02
N PRO A 38 -12.53 21.21 -51.87
CA PRO A 38 -13.23 21.42 -53.13
C PRO A 38 -14.75 21.58 -52.91
N GLU A 39 -15.45 22.16 -53.88
CA GLU A 39 -16.90 22.45 -53.80
C GLU A 39 -17.78 21.27 -54.25
N ALA A 40 -19.10 21.39 -54.01
CA ALA A 40 -20.13 20.39 -54.31
C ALA A 40 -20.56 20.37 -55.80
N PRO A 41 -21.62 19.61 -56.15
CA PRO A 41 -22.88 20.35 -56.37
C PRO A 41 -24.20 19.59 -56.02
N GLY A 42 -25.23 20.38 -55.66
CA GLY A 42 -26.62 20.16 -56.13
C GLY A 42 -27.61 19.40 -55.24
N GLY A 43 -28.64 20.11 -54.77
CA GLY A 43 -29.86 19.55 -54.14
C GLY A 43 -30.72 20.67 -53.52
N ALA A 44 -32.01 20.79 -53.87
CA ALA A 44 -32.76 22.04 -53.67
C ALA A 44 -34.09 21.91 -52.89
N GLY A 45 -34.49 23.02 -52.25
CA GLY A 45 -35.86 23.31 -51.79
C GLY A 45 -36.10 23.19 -50.27
N THR A 46 -36.96 23.99 -49.63
CA THR A 46 -37.71 25.20 -50.06
C THR A 46 -38.10 26.06 -48.84
N HIS A 47 -38.43 27.34 -49.05
CA HIS A 47 -38.80 28.29 -47.97
C HIS A 47 -40.20 28.07 -47.36
N SER A 48 -40.37 28.55 -46.11
CA SER A 48 -41.48 29.44 -45.72
C SER A 48 -41.11 30.29 -44.50
N ARG A 49 -41.86 31.36 -44.22
CA ARG A 49 -41.61 32.35 -43.14
C ARG A 49 -42.90 32.70 -42.37
N CYS A 50 -42.70 33.40 -41.24
CA CYS A 50 -43.49 34.53 -40.70
C CYS A 50 -44.54 34.29 -39.58
N LEU A 51 -44.40 35.14 -38.54
CA LEU A 51 -45.40 35.59 -37.55
C LEU A 51 -45.86 34.55 -36.49
N GLY A 52 -46.16 34.91 -35.24
CA GLY A 52 -46.01 36.21 -34.54
C GLY A 52 -46.81 36.28 -33.22
N TRP A 53 -46.46 37.21 -32.31
CA TRP A 53 -47.11 37.50 -31.00
C TRP A 53 -47.03 36.41 -29.89
N ALA A 54 -47.18 36.70 -28.58
CA ALA A 54 -46.89 37.93 -27.80
C ALA A 54 -47.04 37.68 -26.26
N GLY A 55 -46.25 38.38 -25.45
CA GLY A 55 -46.43 38.53 -23.98
C GLY A 55 -45.80 37.44 -23.10
N GLY A 56 -45.25 37.74 -21.92
CA GLY A 56 -44.92 39.05 -21.34
C GLY A 56 -44.61 38.99 -19.83
N VAL A 57 -43.42 39.43 -19.39
CA VAL A 57 -43.01 39.43 -17.97
C VAL A 57 -42.16 40.67 -17.62
N PRO A 58 -42.60 41.51 -16.67
CA PRO A 58 -41.78 42.48 -15.89
C PRO A 58 -41.59 41.99 -14.43
N SER A 59 -40.69 42.51 -13.58
CA SER A 59 -39.50 43.38 -13.73
C SER A 59 -38.69 43.38 -12.41
N SER A 60 -37.39 43.70 -12.46
CA SER A 60 -36.45 43.92 -11.32
C SER A 60 -36.76 45.23 -10.53
N PRO A 61 -36.02 45.70 -9.47
CA PRO A 61 -34.64 45.35 -9.05
C PRO A 61 -34.27 45.29 -7.53
N ASP A 62 -33.02 44.89 -7.27
CA ASP A 62 -32.04 45.22 -6.20
C ASP A 62 -32.43 45.61 -4.76
N LEU A 63 -31.77 44.99 -3.76
CA LEU A 63 -30.65 45.62 -2.98
C LEU A 63 -30.07 44.73 -1.85
N LEU A 64 -28.76 44.91 -1.60
CA LEU A 64 -27.97 44.68 -0.36
C LEU A 64 -28.07 43.33 0.41
N GLY A 65 -26.94 42.64 0.55
CA GLY A 65 -26.81 41.35 1.26
C GLY A 65 -26.15 41.40 2.65
N ALA A 66 -26.01 40.22 3.26
CA ALA A 66 -25.23 39.97 4.49
C ALA A 66 -24.72 38.52 4.52
N LYS A 67 -23.63 38.25 5.27
CA LYS A 67 -23.13 36.89 5.52
C LYS A 67 -23.90 36.22 6.69
N PRO A 68 -24.24 34.92 6.63
CA PRO A 68 -24.55 34.15 7.84
C PRO A 68 -23.27 33.91 8.66
N ARG A 69 -23.41 33.78 9.99
CA ARG A 69 -22.33 33.37 10.90
C ARG A 69 -22.52 31.92 11.33
N SER A 70 -21.42 31.25 11.66
CA SER A 70 -21.44 30.01 12.44
C SER A 70 -21.93 30.27 13.88
N LEU A 71 -22.60 29.28 14.47
CA LEU A 71 -22.99 29.26 15.88
C LEU A 71 -22.70 27.86 16.45
N HIS A 72 -21.58 27.73 17.17
CA HIS A 72 -21.41 26.64 18.14
C HIS A 72 -22.10 27.01 19.45
N HIS A 73 -22.73 26.03 20.09
CA HIS A 73 -22.88 26.02 21.54
C HIS A 73 -22.64 24.59 22.08
N PRO A 74 -21.98 24.43 23.23
CA PRO A 74 -21.57 23.13 23.75
C PRO A 74 -22.69 22.46 24.56
N TRP A 75 -22.68 21.13 24.61
CA TRP A 75 -23.54 20.36 25.52
C TRP A 75 -22.74 19.73 26.65
N ARG A 76 -23.23 19.83 27.89
CA ARG A 76 -22.63 19.21 29.08
C ARG A 76 -23.31 17.88 29.36
N GLY A 77 -22.53 16.85 29.68
CA GLY A 77 -23.05 15.50 29.89
C GLY A 77 -23.88 15.33 31.18
N GLY A 78 -24.71 14.29 31.17
CA GLY A 78 -25.43 13.79 32.34
C GLY A 78 -25.53 12.26 32.29
N LYS A 79 -25.29 11.58 33.43
CA LYS A 79 -25.38 10.11 33.51
C LYS A 79 -26.85 9.66 33.55
N PRO A 80 -27.27 8.66 32.74
CA PRO A 80 -28.50 7.92 33.01
C PRO A 80 -28.33 7.06 34.27
N THR A 81 -29.36 7.00 35.12
CA THR A 81 -29.42 6.07 36.26
C THR A 81 -30.37 4.92 35.96
N SER A 82 -30.10 3.75 36.52
CA SER A 82 -30.88 2.53 36.27
C SER A 82 -32.27 2.56 36.92
N LYS A 83 -33.32 2.23 36.16
CA LYS A 83 -34.59 1.71 36.70
C LYS A 83 -35.12 0.55 35.85
N ARG A 84 -35.50 -0.55 36.51
CA ARG A 84 -36.21 -1.68 35.90
C ARG A 84 -37.73 -1.42 35.89
N ALA A 85 -38.34 -1.61 34.73
CA ALA A 85 -39.74 -2.03 34.58
C ALA A 85 -39.87 -2.73 33.20
N GLY A 86 -40.73 -3.72 32.97
CA GLY A 86 -41.65 -4.36 33.92
C GLY A 86 -43.07 -4.60 33.39
N GLY A 87 -43.25 -5.04 32.13
CA GLY A 87 -44.61 -5.26 31.61
C GLY A 87 -44.75 -5.94 30.25
N ARG A 88 -45.20 -7.21 30.28
CA ARG A 88 -46.18 -7.87 29.39
C ARG A 88 -46.02 -7.77 27.86
N LEU A 89 -45.66 -8.90 27.27
CA LEU A 89 -46.45 -9.64 26.25
C LEU A 89 -47.42 -8.85 25.36
N PHE A 90 -47.14 -8.87 24.06
CA PHE A 90 -48.17 -8.99 23.01
C PHE A 90 -47.75 -10.09 22.02
N HIS A 91 -48.72 -10.86 21.51
CA HIS A 91 -48.52 -11.73 20.35
C HIS A 91 -48.84 -10.97 19.07
N SER A 92 -48.03 -11.12 18.03
CA SER A 92 -48.35 -10.75 16.66
C SER A 92 -47.93 -11.88 15.73
N ILE A 93 -48.91 -12.68 15.28
CA ILE A 93 -48.70 -13.77 14.33
C ILE A 93 -48.51 -13.15 12.95
N VAL A 94 -47.45 -13.55 12.24
CA VAL A 94 -47.23 -13.23 10.83
C VAL A 94 -47.09 -14.57 10.08
N PRO A 95 -47.86 -14.81 9.00
CA PRO A 95 -47.87 -16.11 8.34
C PRO A 95 -46.65 -16.34 7.45
N VAL A 96 -46.11 -17.56 7.49
CA VAL A 96 -45.13 -18.08 6.53
C VAL A 96 -45.89 -18.69 5.34
N PRO A 97 -45.55 -18.37 4.08
CA PRO A 97 -46.00 -19.15 2.92
C PRO A 97 -45.14 -20.41 2.75
N ASP A 98 -45.77 -21.57 2.70
CA ASP A 98 -45.08 -22.86 2.56
C ASP A 98 -44.47 -23.10 1.17
N SER A 99 -43.48 -23.99 1.14
CA SER A 99 -42.78 -24.45 -0.06
C SER A 99 -43.63 -25.37 -0.96
N HIS A 100 -43.36 -25.33 -2.27
CA HIS A 100 -43.62 -26.48 -3.16
C HIS A 100 -42.35 -26.87 -3.94
N PRO A 101 -42.08 -28.18 -4.13
CA PRO A 101 -40.86 -28.66 -4.78
C PRO A 101 -41.00 -28.69 -6.31
N ILE A 102 -39.88 -28.51 -7.02
CA ILE A 102 -39.77 -28.81 -8.45
C ILE A 102 -38.69 -29.89 -8.64
N THR A 103 -39.01 -30.89 -9.45
CA THR A 103 -38.25 -32.13 -9.64
C THR A 103 -37.08 -31.99 -10.62
N HIS A 104 -36.11 -32.90 -10.51
CA HIS A 104 -34.97 -33.04 -11.43
C HIS A 104 -35.33 -32.95 -12.93
N GLN A 105 -34.52 -32.20 -13.68
CA GLN A 105 -34.22 -32.49 -15.08
C GLN A 105 -32.71 -32.37 -15.30
N ALA A 106 -32.15 -33.22 -16.16
CA ALA A 106 -30.72 -33.25 -16.46
C ALA A 106 -30.40 -32.42 -17.72
N PRO A 107 -29.23 -31.74 -17.80
CA PRO A 107 -28.76 -31.12 -19.03
C PRO A 107 -28.45 -32.18 -20.11
N PHE A 108 -28.74 -31.85 -21.37
CA PHE A 108 -28.52 -32.74 -22.51
C PHE A 108 -27.04 -32.83 -22.91
N THR A 109 -26.65 -33.99 -23.42
CA THR A 109 -25.37 -34.21 -24.10
C THR A 109 -25.36 -33.56 -25.49
N HIS A 110 -24.39 -32.69 -25.77
CA HIS A 110 -24.09 -32.25 -27.15
C HIS A 110 -22.72 -32.78 -27.60
N SER A 111 -22.72 -33.59 -28.66
CA SER A 111 -21.51 -34.10 -29.31
C SER A 111 -21.08 -33.15 -30.44
N PRO A 112 -19.78 -32.79 -30.56
CA PRO A 112 -19.28 -31.99 -31.68
C PRO A 112 -18.98 -32.85 -32.92
N THR A 113 -19.24 -32.31 -34.11
CA THR A 113 -19.04 -33.00 -35.41
C THR A 113 -17.69 -32.71 -36.06
N SER A 114 -16.78 -33.68 -35.96
CA SER A 114 -15.94 -34.21 -37.05
C SER A 114 -15.35 -33.27 -38.14
N TYR A 115 -14.00 -33.17 -38.13
CA TYR A 115 -13.08 -33.21 -39.30
C TYR A 115 -12.99 -31.98 -40.26
N PRO A 116 -11.87 -31.81 -41.03
CA PRO A 116 -10.84 -32.80 -41.40
C PRO A 116 -9.37 -32.49 -41.03
N THR A 117 -8.54 -33.51 -41.29
CA THR A 117 -7.10 -33.62 -40.98
C THR A 117 -6.20 -33.08 -42.09
N ILE A 118 -5.00 -32.61 -41.74
CA ILE A 118 -3.81 -32.60 -42.62
C ILE A 118 -2.66 -33.30 -41.87
N ALA A 119 -1.76 -33.97 -42.58
CA ALA A 119 -0.74 -34.86 -42.02
C ALA A 119 0.69 -34.52 -42.47
N GLY A 120 1.67 -34.92 -41.65
CA GLY A 120 3.12 -34.75 -41.90
C GLY A 120 3.81 -33.96 -40.78
N ALA A 121 4.98 -34.34 -40.27
CA ALA A 121 5.77 -35.56 -40.51
C ALA A 121 6.57 -35.95 -39.24
N ARG A 122 7.13 -37.16 -39.22
CA ARG A 122 7.89 -37.69 -38.07
C ARG A 122 9.31 -37.15 -38.01
N SER A 123 9.84 -36.97 -36.81
CA SER A 123 11.25 -37.24 -36.51
C SER A 123 11.34 -37.84 -35.09
N SER A 124 12.08 -38.93 -34.94
CA SER A 124 12.21 -39.67 -33.67
C SER A 124 13.67 -40.09 -33.51
N ARG A 125 14.23 -39.94 -32.30
CA ARG A 125 15.52 -40.56 -31.96
C ARG A 125 15.74 -40.67 -30.44
N ASP A 126 15.22 -41.74 -29.86
CA ASP A 126 15.72 -42.27 -28.59
C ASP A 126 17.12 -42.86 -28.78
N HIS A 127 18.01 -42.68 -27.81
CA HIS A 127 19.13 -43.58 -27.51
C HIS A 127 19.19 -43.80 -26.00
N LEU A 128 19.68 -44.97 -25.59
CA LEU A 128 19.30 -45.64 -24.34
C LEU A 128 20.47 -46.52 -23.85
N LEU A 129 20.56 -46.77 -22.53
CA LEU A 129 21.48 -47.73 -21.85
C LEU A 129 22.96 -47.23 -21.70
N LYS A 130 23.75 -47.55 -20.64
CA LYS A 130 23.47 -48.21 -19.34
C LYS A 130 24.58 -48.02 -18.27
N ASP A 131 24.18 -48.21 -17.01
CA ASP A 131 24.83 -48.58 -15.72
C ASP A 131 26.34 -48.99 -15.65
N ALA A 132 27.06 -48.58 -14.57
CA ALA A 132 27.82 -49.47 -13.62
C ALA A 132 28.70 -48.72 -12.56
N ASN A 133 29.13 -49.41 -11.49
CA ASN A 133 29.83 -48.90 -10.29
C ASN A 133 31.38 -49.10 -10.26
N VAL A 134 32.15 -48.07 -9.84
CA VAL A 134 32.88 -47.91 -8.52
C VAL A 134 33.27 -49.20 -7.74
N PRO A 135 34.44 -49.34 -7.02
CA PRO A 135 35.81 -48.72 -7.02
C PRO A 135 36.95 -49.81 -6.85
N PRO A 136 38.06 -49.76 -6.05
CA PRO A 136 38.94 -48.67 -5.50
C PRO A 136 40.50 -48.92 -5.52
N ASP A 137 41.26 -47.85 -5.19
CA ASP A 137 42.52 -47.75 -4.36
C ASP A 137 43.93 -48.27 -4.75
N LYS A 138 44.93 -47.70 -4.02
CA LYS A 138 46.33 -48.09 -3.70
C LYS A 138 47.54 -47.42 -4.39
N ASP A 139 48.36 -46.78 -3.52
CA ASP A 139 49.81 -46.91 -3.22
C ASP A 139 50.86 -46.84 -4.38
N ASP A 140 52.07 -46.28 -4.26
CA ASP A 140 52.95 -45.86 -3.12
C ASP A 140 53.63 -44.49 -3.48
N GLY A 141 54.63 -43.87 -2.80
CA GLY A 141 55.57 -44.29 -1.77
C GLY A 141 56.52 -43.18 -1.24
N PHE A 142 57.78 -43.52 -0.92
CA PHE A 142 58.59 -42.78 0.08
C PHE A 142 60.03 -42.38 -0.34
N CYS A 143 60.57 -41.35 0.37
CA CYS A 143 61.99 -41.08 0.72
C CYS A 143 62.74 -39.85 0.11
N SER A 144 63.77 -39.40 0.83
CA SER A 144 64.51 -38.12 0.76
C SER A 144 66.05 -38.38 0.74
N PRO A 145 67.02 -37.49 1.10
CA PRO A 145 67.03 -36.03 1.39
C PRO A 145 68.21 -35.25 0.73
N ARG A 146 68.32 -33.93 1.00
CA ARG A 146 69.55 -33.26 1.53
C ARG A 146 69.36 -31.78 1.87
N GLU A 147 70.25 -31.26 2.71
CA GLU A 147 70.25 -29.90 3.30
C GLU A 147 71.08 -28.89 2.49
N THR A 148 70.87 -27.57 2.67
CA THR A 148 71.93 -26.64 3.16
C THR A 148 71.39 -25.24 3.52
N THR A 149 71.84 -24.72 4.68
CA THR A 149 72.08 -23.30 5.05
C THR A 149 71.03 -22.20 4.82
N ASN A 150 70.59 -21.58 5.93
CA ASN A 150 70.13 -20.18 5.98
C ASN A 150 71.28 -19.19 5.77
N PRO A 151 70.97 -17.94 5.37
CA PRO A 151 71.34 -16.79 6.22
C PRO A 151 70.13 -15.92 6.59
N VAL A 152 70.24 -15.16 7.69
CA VAL A 152 69.18 -14.27 8.20
C VAL A 152 69.33 -12.85 7.62
N ALA A 153 68.20 -12.26 7.20
CA ALA A 153 68.04 -10.86 6.83
C ALA A 153 66.77 -10.30 7.52
N PRO A 154 66.61 -8.96 7.65
CA PRO A 154 65.85 -8.38 8.77
C PRO A 154 64.32 -8.39 8.61
N GLN A 155 63.64 -8.18 9.74
CA GLN A 155 62.19 -7.97 9.82
C GLN A 155 61.81 -6.56 9.33
N ASP A 156 61.20 -6.45 8.16
CA ASP A 156 60.40 -5.28 7.81
C ASP A 156 59.04 -5.38 8.50
N GLN A 157 58.77 -4.43 9.41
CA GLN A 157 57.46 -4.29 10.05
C GLN A 157 56.52 -3.53 9.10
N ASN A 158 55.63 -4.22 8.40
CA ASN A 158 54.53 -3.58 7.69
C ASN A 158 53.54 -2.98 8.72
N PRO A 159 53.34 -1.66 8.80
CA PRO A 159 52.44 -1.05 9.79
C PRO A 159 50.95 -1.23 9.46
N TYR A 160 50.61 -1.77 8.28
CA TYR A 160 49.25 -1.89 7.76
C TYR A 160 48.82 -3.35 7.63
N SER A 161 48.86 -4.10 8.73
CA SER A 161 48.02 -5.27 8.91
C SER A 161 46.59 -4.82 9.24
N VAL A 162 45.76 -4.61 8.22
CA VAL A 162 44.32 -4.39 8.40
C VAL A 162 43.72 -5.63 9.08
N ASP A 163 42.86 -5.46 10.09
CA ASP A 163 42.39 -6.60 10.86
C ASP A 163 41.36 -7.44 10.07
N SER A 164 41.79 -8.64 9.68
CA SER A 164 40.96 -9.67 9.05
C SER A 164 39.78 -10.17 9.91
N SER A 165 39.61 -9.66 11.14
CA SER A 165 38.39 -9.82 11.94
C SER A 165 37.25 -8.90 11.48
N GLU A 166 37.53 -7.63 11.12
CA GLU A 166 36.51 -6.67 10.68
C GLU A 166 35.99 -7.00 9.28
N GLU A 167 36.88 -7.39 8.36
CA GLU A 167 36.50 -7.80 6.99
C GLU A 167 35.66 -9.10 6.98
N LYS A 168 35.66 -9.87 8.07
CA LYS A 168 34.74 -11.00 8.29
C LYS A 168 33.42 -10.62 8.97
N ALA A 169 33.35 -9.47 9.64
CA ALA A 169 32.11 -8.96 10.22
C ALA A 169 31.17 -8.36 9.15
N ALA A 170 31.73 -7.91 8.02
CA ALA A 170 31.00 -7.33 6.89
C ALA A 170 30.59 -8.35 5.82
N MET A 171 29.97 -9.47 6.20
CA MET A 171 29.08 -10.17 5.26
C MET A 171 27.92 -9.23 4.93
N THR A 172 27.98 -8.58 3.76
CA THR A 172 26.96 -7.62 3.34
C THR A 172 25.62 -8.33 3.15
N ILE A 173 24.67 -8.02 4.04
CA ILE A 173 23.30 -8.55 3.98
C ILE A 173 22.74 -8.23 2.60
N SER A 174 22.49 -9.27 1.80
CA SER A 174 22.05 -9.10 0.41
C SER A 174 20.66 -8.48 0.39
N GLN A 175 20.59 -7.19 0.07
CA GLN A 175 19.36 -6.42 0.14
C GLN A 175 18.44 -6.72 -1.04
N ILE A 176 17.16 -6.88 -0.75
CA ILE A 176 16.10 -7.04 -1.74
C ILE A 176 15.74 -5.65 -2.30
N PRO A 177 15.80 -5.43 -3.62
CA PRO A 177 15.30 -4.19 -4.21
C PRO A 177 13.76 -4.14 -4.12
N VAL A 178 13.22 -3.06 -3.56
CA VAL A 178 11.77 -2.85 -3.42
C VAL A 178 11.39 -1.50 -4.02
N TRP A 179 10.32 -1.46 -4.80
CA TRP A 179 9.56 -0.23 -5.06
C TRP A 179 8.28 -0.25 -4.22
N LEU A 180 7.92 0.88 -3.59
CA LEU A 180 6.68 1.03 -2.82
C LEU A 180 5.71 1.96 -3.56
N ASP A 181 4.47 1.53 -3.73
CA ASP A 181 3.37 2.29 -4.33
C ASP A 181 2.25 2.44 -3.30
N CYS A 182 2.01 3.66 -2.83
CA CYS A 182 1.22 3.95 -1.62
C CYS A 182 0.34 5.20 -1.80
N ASP A 183 -0.65 5.41 -0.94
CA ASP A 183 -1.47 6.62 -0.93
C ASP A 183 -1.57 7.25 0.47
N PRO A 184 -0.44 7.72 1.06
CA PRO A 184 -0.22 7.73 2.50
C PRO A 184 -1.36 8.21 3.40
N GLY A 185 -2.09 7.20 3.88
CA GLY A 185 -2.87 7.19 5.11
C GLY A 185 -2.03 6.73 6.30
N HIS A 186 -2.69 6.35 7.39
CA HIS A 186 -2.05 6.05 8.68
C HIS A 186 -1.16 4.79 8.64
N ASP A 187 -1.63 3.72 8.00
CA ASP A 187 -0.95 2.44 7.87
C ASP A 187 0.30 2.53 6.97
N ASP A 188 0.19 3.24 5.84
CA ASP A 188 1.30 3.52 4.92
C ASP A 188 2.52 4.13 5.61
N VAL A 189 2.34 4.92 6.68
CA VAL A 189 3.46 5.49 7.46
C VAL A 189 4.36 4.38 8.01
N PHE A 190 3.77 3.28 8.46
CA PHE A 190 4.50 2.11 8.93
C PHE A 190 5.05 1.25 7.78
N ALA A 191 4.40 1.22 6.61
CA ALA A 191 4.94 0.59 5.41
C ALA A 191 6.20 1.30 4.90
N ILE A 192 6.16 2.64 4.82
CA ILE A 192 7.32 3.50 4.47
C ILE A 192 8.43 3.34 5.50
N LEU A 193 8.11 3.38 6.80
CA LEU A 193 9.06 3.12 7.90
C LEU A 193 9.76 1.76 7.74
N LEU A 194 9.00 0.67 7.57
CA LEU A 194 9.54 -0.67 7.46
C LEU A 194 10.42 -0.81 6.21
N ALA A 195 9.95 -0.33 5.06
CA ALA A 195 10.71 -0.38 3.80
C ALA A 195 11.97 0.51 3.82
N ALA A 196 11.98 1.62 4.56
CA ALA A 196 13.11 2.53 4.67
C ALA A 196 14.17 2.14 5.72
N TYR A 197 13.82 1.29 6.70
CA TYR A 197 14.68 0.96 7.84
C TYR A 197 14.95 -0.53 8.08
N HIS A 198 14.29 -1.44 7.36
CA HIS A 198 14.60 -2.87 7.48
C HIS A 198 15.92 -3.19 6.74
N PRO A 199 16.94 -3.78 7.39
CA PRO A 199 18.28 -3.93 6.80
C PRO A 199 18.30 -4.79 5.52
N ARG A 200 17.41 -5.79 5.42
CA ARG A 200 17.25 -6.63 4.22
C ARG A 200 16.59 -5.91 3.04
N ILE A 201 16.01 -4.71 3.21
CA ILE A 201 15.31 -3.98 2.15
C ILE A 201 16.16 -2.83 1.60
N LYS A 202 16.21 -2.73 0.27
CA LYS A 202 16.72 -1.57 -0.47
C LYS A 202 15.55 -0.91 -1.21
N LEU A 203 14.92 0.07 -0.56
CA LEU A 203 13.85 0.85 -1.16
C LEU A 203 14.42 1.74 -2.28
N LEU A 204 13.99 1.45 -3.51
CA LEU A 204 14.45 2.09 -4.75
C LEU A 204 13.80 3.46 -4.99
N GLY A 205 12.61 3.65 -4.46
CA GLY A 205 11.76 4.81 -4.67
C GLY A 205 10.34 4.54 -4.17
N ILE A 206 9.59 5.62 -4.00
CA ILE A 206 8.18 5.62 -3.61
C ILE A 206 7.38 6.28 -4.73
N SER A 207 6.28 5.68 -5.15
CA SER A 207 5.24 6.35 -5.93
C SER A 207 3.98 6.60 -5.10
N THR A 208 3.31 7.71 -5.38
CA THR A 208 2.00 8.01 -4.80
C THR A 208 0.84 7.74 -5.75
N VAL A 209 -0.27 7.26 -5.20
CA VAL A 209 -1.57 7.14 -5.86
C VAL A 209 -2.63 7.92 -5.07
N PHE A 210 -3.81 8.09 -5.65
CA PHE A 210 -5.00 8.59 -4.94
C PHE A 210 -5.73 7.43 -4.23
N GLY A 211 -6.46 7.76 -3.16
CA GLY A 211 -7.28 6.80 -2.42
C GLY A 211 -7.65 7.36 -1.05
N ASN A 212 -6.87 7.10 -0.01
CA ASN A 212 -7.07 7.60 1.36
C ASN A 212 -7.27 9.12 1.40
N ALA A 213 -6.61 9.85 0.50
CA ALA A 213 -6.97 11.21 0.12
C ALA A 213 -6.72 11.48 -1.37
N SER A 214 -6.85 12.75 -1.78
CA SER A 214 -6.45 13.20 -3.12
C SER A 214 -4.96 12.98 -3.36
N LEU A 215 -4.54 12.78 -4.61
CA LEU A 215 -3.13 12.59 -4.97
C LEU A 215 -2.21 13.73 -4.49
N GLU A 216 -2.71 14.97 -4.42
CA GLU A 216 -1.95 16.10 -3.88
C GLU A 216 -1.66 15.91 -2.38
N HIS A 217 -2.68 15.49 -1.62
CA HIS A 217 -2.56 15.19 -0.20
C HIS A 217 -1.68 13.96 0.06
N THR A 218 -1.91 12.84 -0.63
CA THR A 218 -1.11 11.62 -0.43
C THR A 218 0.37 11.84 -0.77
N THR A 219 0.66 12.65 -1.80
CA THR A 219 2.03 13.10 -2.14
C THR A 219 2.62 14.01 -1.06
N HIS A 220 1.83 14.92 -0.49
CA HIS A 220 2.27 15.77 0.63
C HIS A 220 2.59 14.94 1.88
N ASN A 221 1.71 13.98 2.20
CA ASN A 221 1.85 13.08 3.34
C ASN A 221 3.09 12.21 3.19
N ALA A 222 3.32 11.61 2.01
CA ALA A 222 4.55 10.87 1.69
C ALA A 222 5.83 11.69 1.93
N ALA A 223 5.85 12.95 1.47
CA ALA A 223 6.99 13.86 1.64
C ALA A 223 7.20 14.30 3.11
N SER A 224 6.11 14.47 3.87
CA SER A 224 6.13 14.77 5.31
C SER A 224 6.62 13.57 6.13
N VAL A 225 6.16 12.35 5.80
CA VAL A 225 6.60 11.09 6.41
C VAL A 225 8.08 10.83 6.12
N LEU A 226 8.54 10.97 4.87
CA LEU A 226 9.97 10.92 4.53
C LEU A 226 10.78 11.99 5.28
N THR A 227 10.18 13.13 5.62
CA THR A 227 10.82 14.16 6.44
C THR A 227 10.92 13.73 7.91
N ALA A 228 9.84 13.23 8.52
CA ALA A 228 9.82 12.70 9.89
C ALA A 228 10.76 11.51 10.09
N LEU A 229 10.87 10.65 9.08
CA LEU A 229 11.75 9.49 9.06
C LEU A 229 13.20 9.83 8.74
N GLY A 230 13.54 11.10 8.48
CA GLY A 230 14.90 11.52 8.14
C GLY A 230 15.40 11.05 6.76
N LYS A 231 14.49 10.60 5.88
CA LYS A 231 14.77 9.93 4.60
C LYS A 231 14.50 10.77 3.35
N HIS A 232 14.05 12.02 3.53
CA HIS A 232 13.72 12.99 2.47
C HIS A 232 14.85 13.32 1.46
N LEU A 233 16.09 12.92 1.70
CA LEU A 233 17.21 13.04 0.74
C LEU A 233 17.70 11.69 0.18
N ASP A 234 17.29 10.57 0.79
CA ASP A 234 17.76 9.22 0.46
C ASP A 234 16.84 8.52 -0.54
N ILE A 235 15.53 8.76 -0.43
CA ILE A 235 14.48 8.01 -1.14
C ILE A 235 13.79 8.94 -2.15
N PRO A 236 13.80 8.62 -3.46
CA PRO A 236 13.11 9.43 -4.45
C PRO A 236 11.59 9.19 -4.39
N LEU A 237 10.84 10.28 -4.26
CA LEU A 237 9.37 10.30 -4.27
C LEU A 237 8.85 10.70 -5.65
N HIS A 238 7.83 10.01 -6.16
CA HIS A 238 7.27 10.23 -7.50
C HIS A 238 5.74 10.35 -7.49
N VAL A 239 5.21 11.31 -8.25
CA VAL A 239 3.76 11.49 -8.42
C VAL A 239 3.22 10.48 -9.43
N GLY A 240 2.20 9.72 -9.04
CA GLY A 240 1.49 8.78 -9.94
C GLY A 240 0.15 9.30 -10.43
N LEU A 241 -0.83 8.39 -10.50
CA LEU A 241 -2.15 8.65 -11.09
C LEU A 241 -3.15 9.17 -10.06
N GLY A 242 -3.95 10.16 -10.47
CA GLY A 242 -4.90 10.89 -9.60
C GLY A 242 -6.36 10.48 -9.76
N LYS A 243 -6.61 9.39 -10.49
CA LYS A 243 -7.90 8.72 -10.66
C LYS A 243 -7.64 7.30 -11.16
N ALA A 244 -8.62 6.41 -11.00
CA ALA A 244 -8.60 5.06 -11.54
C ALA A 244 -8.41 5.06 -13.07
N LEU A 245 -7.98 3.94 -13.63
CA LEU A 245 -7.77 3.77 -15.07
C LEU A 245 -9.08 4.06 -15.84
N GLU A 246 -10.14 3.32 -15.51
CA GLU A 246 -11.44 3.41 -16.21
C GLU A 246 -12.50 4.26 -15.47
N ARG A 247 -12.28 4.61 -14.19
CA ARG A 247 -13.28 5.29 -13.34
C ARG A 247 -12.89 6.74 -12.98
N PRO A 248 -13.84 7.56 -12.48
CA PRO A 248 -13.53 8.78 -11.73
C PRO A 248 -12.71 8.47 -10.46
N ALA A 249 -12.10 9.49 -9.87
CA ALA A 249 -11.46 9.35 -8.56
C ALA A 249 -12.51 9.07 -7.47
N LEU A 250 -12.25 8.03 -6.68
CA LEU A 250 -12.88 7.74 -5.40
C LEU A 250 -11.86 8.06 -4.30
N HIS A 251 -12.30 8.64 -3.19
CA HIS A 251 -11.46 8.84 -2.01
C HIS A 251 -12.10 8.18 -0.78
N ALA A 252 -11.30 7.92 0.25
CA ALA A 252 -11.80 7.41 1.52
C ALA A 252 -12.75 8.43 2.20
N PRO A 253 -13.69 7.98 3.04
CA PRO A 253 -14.43 8.88 3.92
C PRO A 253 -13.49 9.61 4.90
N THR A 254 -13.71 10.90 5.14
CA THR A 254 -12.83 11.72 5.99
C THR A 254 -12.93 11.38 7.48
N ASP A 255 -13.89 10.55 7.89
CA ASP A 255 -13.96 9.92 9.22
C ASP A 255 -13.05 8.67 9.37
N ILE A 256 -12.32 8.27 8.32
CA ILE A 256 -11.24 7.27 8.41
C ILE A 256 -9.87 7.96 8.52
N HIS A 257 -9.58 8.88 7.60
CA HIS A 257 -8.24 9.45 7.40
C HIS A 257 -8.13 10.96 7.65
N GLY A 258 -9.23 11.64 7.99
CA GLY A 258 -9.28 13.09 8.12
C GLY A 258 -9.39 13.82 6.78
N ASP A 259 -9.32 15.15 6.82
CA ASP A 259 -9.40 15.99 5.61
C ASP A 259 -8.05 16.04 4.87
N SER A 260 -6.92 15.87 5.56
CA SER A 260 -5.58 15.75 4.93
C SER A 260 -5.24 14.34 4.45
N GLY A 261 -6.00 13.31 4.86
CA GLY A 261 -5.61 11.91 4.70
C GLY A 261 -4.64 11.37 5.76
N LEU A 262 -4.09 12.25 6.61
CA LEU A 262 -3.18 11.87 7.70
C LEU A 262 -3.36 12.79 8.91
N ASP A 263 -4.62 13.07 9.27
CA ASP A 263 -4.97 13.88 10.46
C ASP A 263 -4.64 13.12 11.77
N GLY A 264 -4.74 13.79 12.92
CA GLY A 264 -4.63 13.15 14.23
C GLY A 264 -3.36 13.46 15.02
N THR A 265 -2.34 14.04 14.39
CA THR A 265 -1.15 14.56 15.06
C THR A 265 -0.77 15.96 14.56
N GLU A 266 -0.29 16.81 15.47
CA GLU A 266 0.35 18.10 15.15
C GLU A 266 1.88 17.94 15.04
N LEU A 267 2.41 16.72 15.16
CA LEU A 267 3.85 16.42 15.19
C LEU A 267 4.44 16.07 13.82
N LEU A 268 3.60 15.91 12.79
CA LEU A 268 4.03 15.64 11.42
C LEU A 268 4.74 16.88 10.83
N PRO A 269 6.03 16.79 10.46
CA PRO A 269 6.80 17.94 10.02
C PRO A 269 6.47 18.31 8.55
N PRO A 270 6.55 19.60 8.18
CA PRO A 270 6.32 20.03 6.81
C PRO A 270 7.36 19.41 5.84
N PRO A 271 7.00 19.10 4.58
CA PRO A 271 7.89 18.48 3.61
C PRO A 271 9.24 19.20 3.43
N ARG A 272 10.34 18.46 3.58
CA ARG A 272 11.70 18.90 3.23
C ARG A 272 12.21 18.34 1.89
N CYS A 273 11.37 17.58 1.18
CA CYS A 273 11.58 17.16 -0.20
C CYS A 273 10.38 17.53 -1.08
N SER A 274 10.65 17.85 -2.34
CA SER A 274 9.63 17.87 -3.39
C SER A 274 9.64 16.53 -4.13
N PRO A 275 8.50 16.05 -4.66
CA PRO A 275 8.51 14.90 -5.54
C PRO A 275 9.30 15.18 -6.83
N SER A 276 9.84 14.12 -7.42
CA SER A 276 10.55 14.13 -8.69
C SER A 276 9.62 14.53 -9.85
N PRO A 277 10.12 15.28 -10.84
CA PRO A 277 9.35 15.62 -12.05
C PRO A 277 9.17 14.44 -13.02
N VAL A 278 9.75 13.27 -12.73
CA VAL A 278 9.56 12.04 -13.52
C VAL A 278 8.29 11.32 -13.01
N PRO A 279 7.30 11.00 -13.88
CA PRO A 279 6.09 10.28 -13.48
C PRO A 279 6.39 8.93 -12.81
N ALA A 280 5.55 8.53 -11.85
CA ALA A 280 5.72 7.28 -11.11
C ALA A 280 5.89 6.04 -11.99
N VAL A 281 5.07 5.89 -13.03
CA VAL A 281 5.09 4.70 -13.89
C VAL A 281 6.42 4.58 -14.65
N ASP A 282 6.90 5.68 -15.24
CA ASP A 282 8.18 5.74 -15.96
C ASP A 282 9.37 5.50 -15.02
N ALA A 283 9.31 6.08 -13.81
CA ALA A 283 10.34 5.96 -12.79
C ALA A 283 10.41 4.54 -12.21
N MET A 284 9.27 3.94 -11.87
CA MET A 284 9.15 2.56 -11.41
C MET A 284 9.67 1.59 -12.47
N ALA A 285 9.25 1.76 -13.73
CA ALA A 285 9.76 0.97 -14.85
C ALA A 285 11.28 1.08 -15.01
N THR A 286 11.83 2.29 -14.88
CA THR A 286 13.28 2.53 -14.97
C THR A 286 14.03 1.88 -13.80
N ALA A 287 13.57 2.08 -12.56
CA ALA A 287 14.20 1.58 -11.35
C ALA A 287 14.22 0.04 -11.30
N LEU A 288 13.13 -0.61 -11.71
CA LEU A 288 13.03 -2.07 -11.82
C LEU A 288 14.01 -2.63 -12.87
N ARG A 289 14.09 -2.02 -14.06
CA ARG A 289 15.01 -2.42 -15.15
C ARG A 289 16.49 -2.30 -14.78
N LEU A 290 16.83 -1.39 -13.87
CA LEU A 290 18.19 -1.22 -13.35
C LEU A 290 18.60 -2.31 -12.34
N GLN A 291 17.67 -3.15 -11.86
CA GLN A 291 17.98 -4.32 -11.05
C GLN A 291 18.08 -5.58 -11.92
N PRO A 292 18.83 -6.62 -11.52
CA PRO A 292 18.86 -7.88 -12.24
C PRO A 292 17.46 -8.52 -12.37
N PRO A 293 17.16 -9.21 -13.49
CA PRO A 293 15.89 -9.92 -13.65
C PRO A 293 15.66 -10.92 -12.50
N GLY A 294 14.43 -10.97 -11.98
CA GLY A 294 14.03 -11.86 -10.89
C GLY A 294 14.49 -11.44 -9.49
N THR A 295 15.01 -10.22 -9.29
CA THR A 295 15.40 -9.73 -7.94
C THR A 295 14.44 -8.71 -7.34
N ALA A 296 13.93 -7.75 -8.12
CA ALA A 296 13.18 -6.60 -7.60
C ALA A 296 11.70 -6.93 -7.31
N TRP A 297 11.17 -6.39 -6.22
CA TRP A 297 9.76 -6.44 -5.86
C TRP A 297 9.05 -5.11 -6.10
N ILE A 298 7.74 -5.21 -6.35
CA ILE A 298 6.79 -4.11 -6.16
C ILE A 298 6.00 -4.44 -4.89
N VAL A 299 5.81 -3.46 -4.01
CA VAL A 299 4.84 -3.49 -2.92
C VAL A 299 3.81 -2.41 -3.18
N ALA A 300 2.53 -2.76 -3.15
CA ALA A 300 1.42 -1.82 -3.32
C ALA A 300 0.54 -1.79 -2.06
N THR A 301 0.40 -0.62 -1.44
CA THR A 301 -0.40 -0.42 -0.21
C THR A 301 -1.64 0.44 -0.46
N GLY A 302 -1.71 1.09 -1.62
CA GLY A 302 -2.91 1.79 -2.10
C GLY A 302 -3.59 1.11 -3.29
N ALA A 303 -4.51 1.84 -3.91
CA ALA A 303 -5.21 1.39 -5.13
C ALA A 303 -4.24 1.06 -6.28
N LEU A 304 -4.39 -0.13 -6.88
CA LEU A 304 -3.46 -0.73 -7.85
C LEU A 304 -3.31 0.02 -9.20
N THR A 305 -3.85 1.23 -9.33
CA THR A 305 -3.85 2.11 -10.50
C THR A 305 -2.47 2.27 -11.16
N ASN A 306 -1.43 2.62 -10.39
CA ASN A 306 -0.07 2.80 -10.93
C ASN A 306 0.54 1.47 -11.38
N VAL A 307 0.28 0.38 -10.65
CA VAL A 307 0.73 -0.99 -10.97
C VAL A 307 0.06 -1.53 -12.23
N GLY A 308 -1.26 -1.33 -12.38
CA GLY A 308 -1.99 -1.65 -13.60
C GLY A 308 -1.51 -0.84 -14.80
N ALA A 309 -1.28 0.46 -14.62
CA ALA A 309 -0.67 1.32 -15.65
C ALA A 309 0.74 0.86 -16.05
N LEU A 310 1.57 0.46 -15.08
CA LEU A 310 2.91 -0.09 -15.32
C LEU A 310 2.84 -1.32 -16.23
N PHE A 311 2.00 -2.31 -15.91
CA PHE A 311 1.94 -3.54 -16.70
C PHE A 311 1.21 -3.37 -18.04
N ARG A 312 0.30 -2.40 -18.17
CA ARG A 312 -0.26 -1.98 -19.46
C ARG A 312 0.78 -1.30 -20.37
N ALA A 313 1.65 -0.45 -19.82
CA ALA A 313 2.67 0.28 -20.59
C ALA A 313 3.96 -0.53 -20.83
N HIS A 314 4.31 -1.42 -19.90
CA HIS A 314 5.56 -2.17 -19.86
C HIS A 314 5.31 -3.65 -19.49
N PRO A 315 4.57 -4.41 -20.33
CA PRO A 315 4.15 -5.78 -20.01
C PRO A 315 5.32 -6.75 -19.82
N ASP A 316 6.50 -6.45 -20.34
CA ASP A 316 7.72 -7.25 -20.14
C ASP A 316 8.23 -7.20 -18.68
N LEU A 317 7.84 -6.19 -17.89
CA LEU A 317 8.19 -6.12 -16.47
C LEU A 317 7.54 -7.25 -15.65
N ALA A 318 6.42 -7.81 -16.09
CA ALA A 318 5.81 -8.98 -15.45
C ALA A 318 6.79 -10.17 -15.42
N ALA A 319 7.59 -10.36 -16.46
CA ALA A 319 8.67 -11.34 -16.47
C ALA A 319 9.87 -10.90 -15.61
N HIS A 320 10.23 -9.61 -15.66
CA HIS A 320 11.43 -9.05 -15.01
C HIS A 320 11.38 -9.01 -13.48
N ILE A 321 10.22 -8.74 -12.85
CA ILE A 321 10.12 -8.66 -11.39
C ILE A 321 10.27 -10.02 -10.70
N ARG A 322 10.73 -10.02 -9.44
CA ARG A 322 10.69 -11.17 -8.53
C ARG A 322 9.27 -11.45 -8.05
N GLY A 323 8.55 -10.42 -7.65
CA GLY A 323 7.20 -10.56 -7.12
C GLY A 323 6.48 -9.23 -6.91
N LEU A 324 5.17 -9.35 -6.75
CA LEU A 324 4.26 -8.30 -6.32
C LEU A 324 3.73 -8.68 -4.94
N SER A 325 3.76 -7.76 -3.99
CA SER A 325 3.02 -7.88 -2.74
C SER A 325 2.01 -6.75 -2.67
N LEU A 326 0.78 -7.01 -2.25
CA LEU A 326 -0.24 -5.96 -2.14
C LEU A 326 -1.08 -6.08 -0.87
N MET A 327 -1.39 -4.93 -0.26
CA MET A 327 -2.47 -4.83 0.72
C MET A 327 -3.78 -4.57 -0.03
N GLY A 328 -4.75 -5.46 0.15
CA GLY A 328 -6.08 -5.28 -0.40
C GLY A 328 -6.89 -6.56 -0.51
N GLY A 329 -8.18 -6.39 -0.74
CA GLY A 329 -9.14 -7.49 -0.87
C GLY A 329 -9.64 -8.05 0.46
N SER A 330 -10.74 -8.79 0.38
CA SER A 330 -11.24 -9.67 1.44
C SER A 330 -12.02 -10.83 0.84
N PHE A 331 -11.99 -11.98 1.52
CA PHE A 331 -12.60 -13.22 1.06
C PHE A 331 -13.77 -13.64 1.97
N GLY A 332 -13.57 -13.54 3.28
CA GLY A 332 -14.52 -13.83 4.34
C GLY A 332 -14.98 -15.29 4.35
N GLY A 333 -16.20 -15.53 4.83
CA GLY A 333 -16.81 -16.87 4.83
C GLY A 333 -16.04 -17.93 5.63
N GLY A 334 -15.22 -17.51 6.61
CA GLY A 334 -14.34 -18.41 7.37
C GLY A 334 -13.02 -18.75 6.68
N PHE A 335 -12.52 -17.90 5.77
CA PHE A 335 -11.19 -18.06 5.16
C PHE A 335 -10.04 -18.06 6.19
N SER A 336 -10.21 -17.36 7.32
CA SER A 336 -9.32 -17.34 8.48
C SER A 336 -10.09 -17.08 9.81
N ASP A 337 -9.37 -17.03 10.94
CA ASP A 337 -9.83 -16.55 12.26
C ASP A 337 -9.98 -15.02 12.40
N ALA A 338 -9.77 -14.23 11.34
CA ALA A 338 -9.87 -12.77 11.43
C ALA A 338 -11.30 -12.29 11.83
N PRO A 339 -11.40 -11.25 12.69
CA PRO A 339 -12.68 -10.63 13.00
C PRO A 339 -13.23 -9.88 11.79
N MET A 340 -14.23 -10.48 11.13
CA MET A 340 -14.99 -9.86 10.04
C MET A 340 -16.25 -9.16 10.56
N GLY A 341 -16.61 -8.03 9.94
CA GLY A 341 -17.59 -7.09 10.47
C GLY A 341 -19.04 -7.56 10.34
N LYS A 342 -19.95 -6.88 11.05
CA LYS A 342 -21.40 -7.06 10.89
C LYS A 342 -22.12 -5.71 10.88
N VAL A 343 -23.03 -5.52 9.92
CA VAL A 343 -23.86 -4.33 9.77
C VAL A 343 -25.32 -4.77 9.65
N ASP A 344 -26.22 -4.19 10.42
CA ASP A 344 -27.64 -4.56 10.50
C ASP A 344 -27.90 -6.06 10.73
N ASN A 345 -26.99 -6.72 11.47
CA ASN A 345 -26.91 -8.17 11.71
C ASN A 345 -26.53 -9.04 10.51
N ALA A 346 -26.30 -8.46 9.32
CA ALA A 346 -25.71 -9.15 8.19
C ALA A 346 -24.18 -9.22 8.32
N GLU A 347 -23.57 -10.28 7.79
CA GLU A 347 -22.11 -10.42 7.72
C GLU A 347 -21.53 -9.52 6.62
N ARG A 348 -20.39 -8.90 6.93
CA ARG A 348 -19.70 -7.93 6.08
C ARG A 348 -18.23 -8.31 5.96
N ILE A 349 -17.79 -8.51 4.71
CA ILE A 349 -16.40 -8.87 4.41
C ILE A 349 -15.59 -7.65 3.98
N GLY A 350 -16.20 -6.69 3.28
CA GLY A 350 -15.56 -5.45 2.86
C GLY A 350 -15.50 -4.38 3.95
N ASN A 351 -14.48 -3.52 3.91
CA ASN A 351 -14.37 -2.39 4.84
C ASN A 351 -15.24 -1.19 4.42
N VAL A 352 -15.27 -0.81 3.14
CA VAL A 352 -16.06 0.34 2.64
C VAL A 352 -17.43 -0.07 2.07
N THR A 353 -17.56 -1.26 1.48
CA THR A 353 -18.85 -1.84 1.05
C THR A 353 -19.11 -3.16 1.78
N PRO A 354 -20.30 -3.79 1.68
CA PRO A 354 -20.52 -5.12 2.26
C PRO A 354 -19.55 -6.20 1.73
N TRP A 355 -19.05 -6.04 0.49
CA TRP A 355 -18.38 -7.09 -0.28
C TRP A 355 -16.92 -6.80 -0.66
N ALA A 356 -16.51 -5.53 -0.68
CA ALA A 356 -15.22 -5.09 -1.19
C ALA A 356 -14.42 -4.29 -0.17
N GLU A 357 -13.14 -4.61 -0.11
CA GLU A 357 -12.09 -3.82 0.49
C GLU A 357 -11.80 -2.58 -0.39
N PHE A 358 -11.37 -1.48 0.24
CA PHE A 358 -11.18 -0.16 -0.35
C PHE A 358 -10.19 -0.11 -1.53
N ASN A 359 -8.96 -0.58 -1.39
CA ASN A 359 -7.92 -0.50 -2.44
C ASN A 359 -8.36 -1.19 -3.74
N ILE A 360 -9.03 -2.34 -3.63
CA ILE A 360 -9.59 -3.05 -4.79
C ILE A 360 -10.88 -2.37 -5.31
N LEU A 361 -11.64 -1.68 -4.46
CA LEU A 361 -12.83 -0.93 -4.86
C LEU A 361 -12.53 0.40 -5.56
N VAL A 362 -11.41 1.04 -5.24
CA VAL A 362 -10.96 2.32 -5.82
C VAL A 362 -10.59 2.16 -7.30
N ASP A 363 -9.87 1.09 -7.67
CA ASP A 363 -9.64 0.70 -9.06
C ASP A 363 -9.77 -0.82 -9.28
N PRO A 364 -11.00 -1.32 -9.44
CA PRO A 364 -11.26 -2.75 -9.62
C PRO A 364 -10.84 -3.25 -11.01
N GLU A 365 -10.67 -2.36 -11.99
CA GLU A 365 -10.15 -2.70 -13.31
C GLU A 365 -8.63 -2.91 -13.27
N ALA A 366 -7.87 -2.02 -12.63
CA ALA A 366 -6.44 -2.23 -12.41
C ALA A 366 -6.16 -3.49 -11.59
N ALA A 367 -6.97 -3.75 -10.56
CA ALA A 367 -6.90 -4.98 -9.78
C ALA A 367 -7.24 -6.22 -10.62
N ALA A 368 -8.28 -6.16 -11.46
CA ALA A 368 -8.63 -7.25 -12.37
C ALA A 368 -7.49 -7.56 -13.36
N ASP A 369 -6.84 -6.55 -13.95
CA ASP A 369 -5.71 -6.74 -14.87
C ASP A 369 -4.51 -7.42 -14.18
N VAL A 370 -4.20 -7.03 -12.93
CA VAL A 370 -3.12 -7.61 -12.12
C VAL A 370 -3.37 -9.10 -11.85
N PHE A 371 -4.58 -9.49 -11.46
CA PHE A 371 -4.89 -10.89 -11.17
C PHE A 371 -5.16 -11.75 -12.42
N HIS A 372 -5.67 -11.15 -13.51
CA HIS A 372 -5.94 -11.89 -14.75
C HIS A 372 -4.67 -12.25 -15.53
N ASN A 373 -3.56 -11.51 -15.35
CA ASN A 373 -2.29 -11.79 -16.00
C ASN A 373 -1.52 -12.92 -15.27
N PRO A 374 -1.36 -14.13 -15.86
CA PRO A 374 -0.78 -15.26 -15.14
C PRO A 374 0.69 -15.06 -14.73
N ALA A 375 1.46 -14.27 -15.49
CA ALA A 375 2.86 -13.97 -15.20
C ALA A 375 3.06 -12.98 -14.04
N ILE A 376 2.00 -12.26 -13.66
CA ILE A 376 1.95 -11.43 -12.45
C ILE A 376 1.34 -12.24 -11.31
N ALA A 377 0.17 -12.84 -11.52
CA ALA A 377 -0.59 -13.58 -10.52
C ALA A 377 0.22 -14.71 -9.86
N SER A 378 1.02 -15.47 -10.63
CA SER A 378 1.96 -16.51 -10.13
C SER A 378 3.01 -15.98 -9.15
N LYS A 379 3.27 -14.67 -9.16
CA LYS A 379 4.24 -13.97 -8.33
C LYS A 379 3.60 -13.00 -7.32
N THR A 380 2.26 -12.97 -7.23
CA THR A 380 1.51 -12.06 -6.35
C THR A 380 1.28 -12.68 -4.99
N THR A 381 1.62 -11.96 -3.91
CA THR A 381 1.11 -12.20 -2.56
C THR A 381 0.07 -11.13 -2.21
N VAL A 382 -1.09 -11.55 -1.72
CA VAL A 382 -2.16 -10.67 -1.24
C VAL A 382 -2.21 -10.68 0.28
N VAL A 383 -2.28 -9.49 0.88
CA VAL A 383 -2.57 -9.25 2.29
C VAL A 383 -4.01 -8.74 2.37
N PRO A 384 -5.00 -9.61 2.64
CA PRO A 384 -6.40 -9.21 2.77
C PRO A 384 -6.72 -8.62 4.16
N LEU A 385 -7.95 -8.12 4.31
CA LEU A 385 -8.56 -7.87 5.63
C LEU A 385 -8.56 -9.14 6.50
N ASP A 386 -8.80 -10.30 5.89
CA ASP A 386 -8.74 -11.63 6.49
C ASP A 386 -7.37 -12.00 7.13
N LEU A 387 -6.32 -11.21 6.88
CA LEU A 387 -5.01 -11.32 7.54
C LEU A 387 -4.75 -10.10 8.44
N SER A 388 -4.89 -8.90 7.88
CA SER A 388 -4.54 -7.65 8.58
C SER A 388 -5.38 -7.37 9.82
N HIS A 389 -6.63 -7.84 9.89
CA HIS A 389 -7.47 -7.74 11.09
C HIS A 389 -6.97 -8.57 12.29
N GLN A 390 -5.92 -9.38 12.13
CA GLN A 390 -5.25 -10.10 13.23
C GLN A 390 -4.06 -9.32 13.80
N VAL A 391 -3.56 -8.31 13.08
CA VAL A 391 -2.35 -7.55 13.43
C VAL A 391 -2.75 -6.30 14.23
N LEU A 392 -3.27 -6.53 15.43
CA LEU A 392 -3.83 -5.48 16.28
C LEU A 392 -2.74 -4.73 17.07
N ALA A 393 -2.85 -3.40 17.09
CA ALA A 393 -2.06 -2.53 17.94
C ALA A 393 -2.66 -2.48 19.35
N THR A 394 -2.44 -3.53 20.14
CA THR A 394 -2.94 -3.65 21.52
C THR A 394 -2.24 -2.70 22.51
N ASP A 395 -2.74 -2.57 23.74
CA ASP A 395 -2.09 -1.78 24.80
C ASP A 395 -0.61 -2.15 25.06
N ASP A 396 -0.23 -3.40 24.79
CA ASP A 396 1.17 -3.86 24.90
C ASP A 396 2.01 -3.37 23.70
N VAL A 397 1.44 -3.40 22.49
CA VAL A 397 2.04 -2.82 21.28
C VAL A 397 2.16 -1.30 21.41
N HIS A 398 1.13 -0.61 21.91
CA HIS A 398 1.15 0.82 22.18
C HIS A 398 2.35 1.22 23.06
N ARG A 399 2.56 0.52 24.17
CA ARG A 399 3.73 0.76 25.05
C ARG A 399 5.05 0.42 24.38
N LEU A 400 5.09 -0.65 23.57
CA LEU A 400 6.25 -1.05 22.78
C LEU A 400 6.64 0.03 21.75
N LEU A 401 5.70 0.55 20.96
CA LEU A 401 5.97 1.61 19.98
C LEU A 401 6.36 2.91 20.70
N LEU A 402 5.64 3.31 21.74
CA LEU A 402 5.80 4.61 22.40
C LEU A 402 7.11 4.74 23.21
N TYR A 403 7.60 3.62 23.80
CA TYR A 403 8.75 3.62 24.71
C TYR A 403 9.89 2.63 24.34
N GLY A 404 9.62 1.64 23.50
CA GLY A 404 10.58 0.65 23.01
C GLY A 404 10.70 -0.61 23.88
N ASP A 405 11.42 -1.61 23.36
CA ASP A 405 11.51 -2.99 23.91
C ASP A 405 11.88 -3.05 25.41
N LYS A 406 12.64 -2.06 25.91
CA LYS A 406 13.05 -1.94 27.33
C LYS A 406 11.95 -1.47 28.29
N ALA A 407 10.75 -1.14 27.78
CA ALA A 407 9.59 -0.72 28.57
C ALA A 407 8.51 -1.81 28.71
N ALA A 408 8.71 -2.97 28.07
CA ALA A 408 7.86 -4.16 28.14
C ALA A 408 7.48 -4.56 29.60
N PRO A 409 6.34 -5.24 29.82
CA PRO A 409 5.77 -5.42 31.17
C PRO A 409 6.74 -6.06 32.15
N GLY A 410 6.93 -5.39 33.30
CA GLY A 410 7.97 -5.67 34.29
C GLY A 410 8.80 -4.44 34.65
N SER A 411 8.79 -3.41 33.80
CA SER A 411 9.49 -2.11 33.95
C SER A 411 9.04 -1.20 35.11
N GLY A 412 8.07 -1.63 35.94
CA GLY A 412 7.64 -0.92 37.15
C GLY A 412 6.68 0.25 36.94
N VAL A 413 6.37 0.63 35.69
CA VAL A 413 5.34 1.63 35.38
C VAL A 413 3.95 0.99 35.50
N ALA A 414 3.34 1.09 36.67
CA ALA A 414 2.01 0.55 36.93
C ALA A 414 0.91 1.52 36.44
N THR A 415 -0.05 0.99 35.69
CA THR A 415 -1.33 1.64 35.38
C THR A 415 -2.47 0.89 36.08
N GLU A 416 -3.35 1.61 36.77
CA GLU A 416 -4.57 1.05 37.37
C GLU A 416 -5.51 0.52 36.27
N PRO A 417 -6.04 -0.70 36.38
CA PRO A 417 -6.93 -1.27 35.35
C PRO A 417 -8.23 -0.45 35.24
N GLY A 418 -8.48 0.10 34.04
CA GLY A 418 -9.61 0.99 33.77
C GLY A 418 -9.29 2.48 33.80
N ALA A 419 -8.04 2.88 34.09
CA ALA A 419 -7.56 4.23 33.81
C ALA A 419 -7.03 4.30 32.37
N GLY A 420 -7.81 4.89 31.46
CA GLY A 420 -7.34 5.19 30.10
C GLY A 420 -6.09 6.10 30.13
N PRO A 421 -5.17 5.97 29.16
CA PRO A 421 -3.83 6.54 29.26
C PRO A 421 -3.85 8.07 29.37
N ALA A 422 -3.31 8.58 30.48
CA ALA A 422 -2.96 9.99 30.60
C ALA A 422 -1.67 10.25 29.78
N PRO A 423 -1.58 11.37 29.04
CA PRO A 423 -0.53 11.57 28.04
C PRO A 423 0.83 11.89 28.67
N ALA A 424 1.61 10.86 28.96
CA ALA A 424 3.06 10.98 29.08
C ALA A 424 3.66 10.93 27.66
N PRO A 425 4.47 11.93 27.23
CA PRO A 425 5.06 11.95 25.90
C PRO A 425 5.96 10.72 25.71
N GLY A 426 6.01 10.21 24.48
CA GLY A 426 6.83 9.06 24.13
C GLY A 426 8.33 9.33 24.26
N LYS A 427 9.11 8.25 24.18
CA LYS A 427 10.59 8.30 24.20
C LYS A 427 11.16 9.24 23.12
N SER A 428 10.44 9.46 22.02
CA SER A 428 10.78 10.46 21.02
C SER A 428 9.51 11.11 20.43
N THR A 429 9.68 12.28 19.79
CA THR A 429 8.63 12.93 19.00
C THR A 429 8.12 12.03 17.89
N LEU A 430 9.02 11.28 17.22
CA LEU A 430 8.66 10.32 16.17
C LEU A 430 7.76 9.21 16.71
N ARG A 431 8.09 8.61 17.88
CA ARG A 431 7.25 7.59 18.52
C ARG A 431 5.88 8.12 18.91
N THR A 432 5.83 9.34 19.42
CA THR A 432 4.57 9.99 19.80
C THR A 432 3.69 10.21 18.56
N MET A 433 4.26 10.77 17.48
CA MET A 433 3.61 10.98 16.19
C MET A 433 3.08 9.65 15.59
N LEU A 434 3.90 8.61 15.54
CA LEU A 434 3.51 7.30 15.00
C LEU A 434 2.35 6.67 15.78
N VAL A 435 2.33 6.82 17.11
CA VAL A 435 1.26 6.30 17.97
C VAL A 435 -0.03 7.13 17.83
N GLU A 436 0.07 8.46 17.79
CA GLU A 436 -1.09 9.35 17.57
C GLU A 436 -1.78 9.04 16.23
N LEU A 437 -1.00 8.84 15.16
CA LEU A 437 -1.49 8.44 13.84
C LEU A 437 -2.14 7.06 13.86
N LEU A 438 -1.48 6.05 14.45
CA LEU A 438 -1.99 4.68 14.50
C LEU A 438 -3.33 4.57 15.25
N TYR A 439 -3.55 5.40 16.28
CA TYR A 439 -4.77 5.36 17.08
C TYR A 439 -5.93 6.23 16.57
N PHE A 440 -5.71 7.09 15.57
CA PHE A 440 -6.73 8.01 15.05
C PHE A 440 -8.02 7.27 14.62
N PHE A 441 -7.87 6.18 13.88
CA PHE A 441 -8.96 5.42 13.27
C PHE A 441 -9.48 4.26 14.14
N ALA A 442 -8.92 4.06 15.35
CA ALA A 442 -9.29 2.97 16.26
C ALA A 442 -10.78 2.96 16.64
N LYS A 443 -11.40 4.14 16.79
CA LYS A 443 -12.84 4.26 17.04
C LYS A 443 -13.67 3.63 15.91
N THR A 444 -13.26 3.83 14.66
CA THR A 444 -14.02 3.34 13.51
C THR A 444 -13.96 1.81 13.40
N TYR A 445 -12.83 1.19 13.74
CA TYR A 445 -12.74 -0.28 13.80
C TYR A 445 -13.52 -0.89 14.98
N SER A 446 -13.55 -0.22 16.13
CA SER A 446 -14.46 -0.55 17.23
C SER A 446 -15.93 -0.52 16.78
N ASP A 447 -16.36 0.55 16.10
CA ASP A 447 -17.76 0.75 15.73
C ASP A 447 -18.23 -0.14 14.55
N VAL A 448 -17.37 -0.44 13.58
CA VAL A 448 -17.74 -1.17 12.34
C VAL A 448 -17.46 -2.68 12.42
N PHE A 449 -16.40 -3.09 13.14
CA PHE A 449 -15.96 -4.49 13.20
C PHE A 449 -16.01 -5.08 14.62
N GLY A 450 -16.23 -4.27 15.66
CA GLY A 450 -16.16 -4.71 17.05
C GLY A 450 -14.73 -4.96 17.55
N ILE A 451 -13.72 -4.55 16.77
CA ILE A 451 -12.31 -4.71 17.13
C ILE A 451 -11.97 -3.64 18.17
N THR A 452 -11.94 -4.06 19.45
CA THR A 452 -11.81 -3.17 20.61
C THR A 452 -10.48 -3.29 21.35
N GLU A 453 -9.66 -4.30 21.03
CA GLU A 453 -8.34 -4.49 21.64
C GLU A 453 -7.28 -3.51 21.11
N GLY A 454 -7.49 -2.95 19.92
CA GLY A 454 -6.61 -1.99 19.26
C GLY A 454 -6.93 -1.87 17.76
N PRO A 455 -6.53 -0.81 17.07
CA PRO A 455 -6.67 -0.73 15.62
C PRO A 455 -5.84 -1.83 14.93
N PRO A 456 -6.33 -2.47 13.85
CA PRO A 456 -5.48 -3.29 13.00
C PRO A 456 -4.46 -2.41 12.26
N LEU A 457 -3.32 -3.00 11.89
CA LEU A 457 -2.29 -2.35 11.05
C LEU A 457 -2.12 -3.14 9.74
N HIS A 458 -2.42 -2.52 8.61
CA HIS A 458 -2.61 -3.22 7.34
C HIS A 458 -1.35 -3.27 6.45
N ASP A 459 -0.92 -2.12 5.96
CA ASP A 459 0.03 -1.94 4.86
C ASP A 459 1.45 -2.51 5.06
N PRO A 460 2.13 -2.31 6.20
CA PRO A 460 3.46 -2.89 6.43
C PRO A 460 3.50 -4.43 6.38
N ILE A 461 2.37 -5.14 6.48
CA ILE A 461 2.35 -6.59 6.26
C ILE A 461 2.70 -6.93 4.80
N ALA A 462 2.26 -6.09 3.83
CA ALA A 462 2.62 -6.27 2.43
C ALA A 462 4.12 -6.03 2.19
N VAL A 463 4.74 -5.13 2.94
CA VAL A 463 6.21 -4.97 2.96
C VAL A 463 6.89 -6.18 3.62
N ALA A 464 6.36 -6.69 4.74
CA ALA A 464 6.90 -7.85 5.45
C ALA A 464 6.91 -9.12 4.57
N ALA A 465 5.93 -9.30 3.69
CA ALA A 465 5.87 -10.44 2.77
C ALA A 465 7.08 -10.54 1.81
N VAL A 466 7.76 -9.43 1.52
CA VAL A 466 9.01 -9.42 0.71
C VAL A 466 10.14 -10.22 1.38
N LEU A 467 10.12 -10.35 2.71
CA LEU A 467 11.13 -11.06 3.50
C LEU A 467 10.94 -12.59 3.48
N THR A 468 9.86 -13.11 2.90
CA THR A 468 9.56 -14.55 2.82
C THR A 468 10.71 -15.29 2.10
N GLY A 469 11.21 -16.37 2.72
CA GLY A 469 12.35 -17.15 2.24
C GLY A 469 13.71 -16.49 2.50
N THR A 470 13.83 -15.64 3.52
CA THR A 470 15.11 -15.07 4.00
C THR A 470 15.32 -15.32 5.48
N ASP A 471 16.55 -15.14 5.97
CA ASP A 471 16.90 -15.27 7.39
C ASP A 471 16.11 -14.27 8.28
N ASP A 472 15.66 -13.17 7.69
CA ASP A 472 14.85 -12.12 8.33
C ASP A 472 13.33 -12.33 8.16
N GLU A 473 12.87 -13.45 7.59
CA GLU A 473 11.45 -13.72 7.36
C GLU A 473 10.60 -13.53 8.62
N ILE A 474 9.53 -12.75 8.53
CA ILE A 474 8.43 -12.76 9.50
C ILE A 474 7.48 -13.87 9.05
N PRO A 475 7.35 -15.01 9.77
CA PRO A 475 6.63 -16.16 9.24
C PRO A 475 5.16 -15.89 8.96
N PHE A 476 4.68 -16.38 7.81
CA PHE A 476 3.29 -16.34 7.39
C PHE A 476 2.67 -17.75 7.40
N THR A 477 1.50 -17.92 8.02
CA THR A 477 0.77 -19.19 7.99
C THR A 477 -0.13 -19.26 6.77
N GLU A 478 0.03 -20.29 5.94
CA GLU A 478 -0.88 -20.59 4.82
C GLU A 478 -2.07 -21.48 5.26
N TRP A 479 -2.11 -21.97 6.50
CA TRP A 479 -3.12 -22.91 7.02
C TRP A 479 -3.38 -22.70 8.52
N GLU A 480 -4.45 -23.29 9.06
CA GLU A 480 -4.88 -23.10 10.45
C GLU A 480 -4.98 -24.42 11.21
N GLU A 481 -4.23 -24.55 12.30
CA GLU A 481 -4.19 -25.79 13.09
C GLU A 481 -5.53 -26.06 13.79
N GLY A 482 -6.11 -27.23 13.50
CA GLY A 482 -7.43 -27.63 13.98
C GLY A 482 -8.60 -27.32 13.04
N LYS A 483 -8.43 -26.43 12.05
CA LYS A 483 -9.44 -26.20 10.99
C LYS A 483 -9.07 -26.79 9.64
N SER A 484 -7.80 -26.70 9.25
CA SER A 484 -7.28 -27.33 8.03
C SER A 484 -6.07 -28.21 8.34
N THR A 485 -5.78 -29.15 7.44
CA THR A 485 -4.53 -29.92 7.50
C THR A 485 -3.39 -29.11 6.89
N PRO A 486 -2.16 -29.17 7.43
CA PRO A 486 -1.01 -28.54 6.78
C PRO A 486 -0.88 -29.07 5.35
N PRO A 487 -0.99 -28.20 4.32
CA PRO A 487 -1.07 -28.67 2.94
C PRO A 487 0.31 -29.16 2.49
N ARG A 488 0.35 -30.29 1.76
CA ARG A 488 1.61 -30.89 1.28
C ARG A 488 2.35 -30.03 0.24
N HIS A 489 1.69 -28.98 -0.24
CA HIS A 489 2.14 -28.02 -1.24
C HIS A 489 1.59 -26.66 -0.82
N ALA A 490 2.30 -25.57 -1.13
CA ALA A 490 1.83 -24.22 -0.81
C ALA A 490 0.48 -23.91 -1.51
N GLU A 491 -0.47 -23.29 -0.82
CA GLU A 491 -1.81 -23.03 -1.37
C GLU A 491 -1.78 -21.85 -2.34
N ARG A 492 -2.36 -22.02 -3.53
CA ARG A 492 -2.43 -21.00 -4.58
C ARG A 492 -3.84 -20.88 -5.12
N PHE A 493 -4.19 -19.68 -5.56
CA PHE A 493 -5.56 -19.31 -5.90
C PHE A 493 -5.64 -18.64 -7.28
N ASP A 494 -6.71 -18.95 -8.01
CA ASP A 494 -7.24 -18.05 -9.04
C ASP A 494 -8.03 -16.95 -8.32
N VAL A 495 -7.75 -15.68 -8.63
CA VAL A 495 -8.38 -14.53 -7.96
C VAL A 495 -9.09 -13.68 -9.00
N ARG A 496 -10.40 -13.53 -8.83
CA ARG A 496 -11.23 -12.71 -9.71
C ARG A 496 -11.78 -11.52 -8.95
N VAL A 497 -11.62 -10.32 -9.52
CA VAL A 497 -12.30 -9.10 -9.07
C VAL A 497 -13.62 -8.95 -9.81
N VAL A 498 -14.65 -8.48 -9.11
CA VAL A 498 -15.93 -8.10 -9.72
C VAL A 498 -15.86 -6.63 -10.14
N THR A 499 -15.86 -6.35 -11.43
CA THR A 499 -15.89 -4.98 -12.00
C THR A 499 -17.31 -4.48 -12.29
N GLU A 500 -18.31 -5.36 -12.33
CA GLU A 500 -19.69 -4.97 -12.67
C GLU A 500 -20.35 -4.14 -11.55
N GLY A 501 -20.66 -2.88 -11.87
CA GLY A 501 -21.44 -1.97 -11.04
C GLY A 501 -20.73 -0.65 -10.74
N THR A 502 -21.51 0.35 -10.32
CA THR A 502 -21.00 1.62 -9.80
C THR A 502 -20.57 1.49 -8.33
N PHE A 503 -19.87 2.51 -7.81
CA PHE A 503 -19.53 2.61 -6.38
C PHE A 503 -20.79 2.73 -5.51
N GLU A 504 -21.78 3.54 -5.91
CA GLU A 504 -23.02 3.71 -5.14
C GLU A 504 -23.85 2.42 -5.07
N GLU A 505 -23.94 1.65 -6.17
CA GLU A 505 -24.58 0.33 -6.14
C GLU A 505 -23.84 -0.65 -5.22
N ALA A 506 -22.50 -0.61 -5.16
CA ALA A 506 -21.71 -1.44 -4.27
C ALA A 506 -21.88 -1.04 -2.79
N LYS A 507 -21.90 0.27 -2.52
CA LYS A 507 -22.13 0.85 -1.19
C LYS A 507 -23.51 0.51 -0.64
N LEU A 508 -24.52 0.46 -1.52
CA LEU A 508 -25.88 -0.03 -1.22
C LEU A 508 -26.02 -1.56 -1.23
N GLY A 509 -24.95 -2.32 -1.52
CA GLY A 509 -24.95 -3.78 -1.58
C GLY A 509 -25.71 -4.39 -2.77
N LEU A 510 -26.18 -3.56 -3.71
CA LEU A 510 -26.91 -3.95 -4.92
C LEU A 510 -26.00 -4.60 -5.98
N LYS A 511 -24.71 -4.25 -5.95
CA LYS A 511 -23.64 -4.85 -6.75
C LYS A 511 -22.50 -5.29 -5.83
N GLN A 512 -21.60 -6.11 -6.37
CA GLN A 512 -20.40 -6.59 -5.65
C GLN A 512 -19.12 -5.98 -6.21
N THR A 513 -19.18 -4.79 -6.82
CA THR A 513 -18.03 -4.08 -7.38
C THR A 513 -16.86 -4.05 -6.40
N GLY A 514 -15.64 -4.35 -6.86
CA GLY A 514 -14.43 -4.44 -6.02
C GLY A 514 -14.30 -5.75 -5.22
N ARG A 515 -15.30 -6.65 -5.22
CA ARG A 515 -15.19 -7.92 -4.49
C ARG A 515 -14.11 -8.80 -5.09
N THR A 516 -13.12 -9.17 -4.28
CA THR A 516 -12.18 -10.25 -4.54
C THR A 516 -12.81 -11.62 -4.27
N ILE A 517 -12.61 -12.56 -5.19
CA ILE A 517 -13.09 -13.95 -5.07
C ILE A 517 -11.91 -14.87 -5.37
N ALA A 518 -11.43 -15.59 -4.35
CA ALA A 518 -10.37 -16.59 -4.49
C ALA A 518 -10.95 -17.99 -4.69
N THR A 519 -10.44 -18.72 -5.68
CA THR A 519 -10.76 -20.13 -5.94
C THR A 519 -9.48 -20.95 -5.77
N PRO A 520 -9.45 -21.95 -4.85
CA PRO A 520 -8.26 -22.79 -4.68
C PRO A 520 -7.90 -23.53 -5.97
N LEU A 521 -6.62 -23.49 -6.34
CA LEU A 521 -6.10 -24.22 -7.50
C LEU A 521 -5.63 -25.64 -7.13
N PRO A 522 -5.54 -26.56 -8.10
CA PRO A 522 -4.96 -27.89 -7.87
C PRO A 522 -3.54 -27.81 -7.30
N PRO A 523 -3.14 -28.71 -6.38
CA PRO A 523 -1.81 -28.69 -5.78
C PRO A 523 -0.68 -28.71 -6.82
N GLY A 524 0.29 -27.81 -6.67
CA GLY A 524 1.39 -27.64 -7.62
C GLY A 524 1.11 -26.69 -8.79
N SER A 525 -0.09 -26.09 -8.88
CA SER A 525 -0.35 -24.97 -9.79
C SER A 525 0.36 -23.70 -9.33
N GLU A 526 0.84 -22.89 -10.27
CA GLU A 526 1.14 -21.49 -10.01
C GLU A 526 -0.15 -20.67 -9.91
N GLY A 527 -0.12 -19.57 -9.16
CA GLY A 527 -1.26 -18.68 -8.95
C GLY A 527 -0.98 -17.72 -7.79
N VAL A 528 -2.00 -17.00 -7.34
CA VAL A 528 -1.87 -16.00 -6.28
C VAL A 528 -1.64 -16.68 -4.93
N ARG A 529 -0.71 -16.15 -4.13
CA ARG A 529 -0.51 -16.52 -2.72
C ARG A 529 -1.39 -15.65 -1.82
N ILE A 530 -2.13 -16.28 -0.91
CA ILE A 530 -2.96 -15.59 0.10
C ILE A 530 -2.69 -16.25 1.46
N PRO A 531 -1.92 -15.62 2.37
CA PRO A 531 -1.73 -16.14 3.71
C PRO A 531 -3.00 -15.96 4.57
N ARG A 532 -3.14 -16.78 5.61
CA ARG A 532 -4.26 -16.76 6.56
C ARG A 532 -3.89 -16.16 7.92
N GLY A 533 -2.61 -16.16 8.29
CA GLY A 533 -2.10 -15.54 9.51
C GLY A 533 -0.60 -15.24 9.40
N MET A 534 -0.01 -14.72 10.47
CA MET A 534 1.43 -14.46 10.57
C MET A 534 1.92 -14.44 12.03
N ASP A 535 3.24 -14.44 12.22
CA ASP A 535 3.87 -14.18 13.52
C ASP A 535 3.72 -12.70 13.91
N VAL A 536 2.58 -12.35 14.49
CA VAL A 536 2.23 -10.99 14.93
C VAL A 536 3.22 -10.46 15.98
N ALA A 537 3.77 -11.34 16.83
CA ALA A 537 4.74 -10.95 17.85
C ALA A 537 6.10 -10.55 17.24
N LYS A 538 6.63 -11.36 16.29
CA LYS A 538 7.84 -11.01 15.55
C LYS A 538 7.61 -9.79 14.65
N PHE A 539 6.43 -9.66 14.04
CA PHE A 539 6.07 -8.49 13.24
C PHE A 539 6.20 -7.19 14.04
N TRP A 540 5.52 -7.07 15.18
CA TRP A 540 5.57 -5.86 16.00
C TRP A 540 6.96 -5.57 16.55
N LYS A 541 7.76 -6.60 16.86
CA LYS A 541 9.18 -6.43 17.22
C LYS A 541 10.00 -5.82 16.07
N VAL A 542 9.83 -6.31 14.83
CA VAL A 542 10.55 -5.79 13.66
C VAL A 542 10.14 -4.34 13.36
N ILE A 543 8.87 -3.98 13.58
CA ILE A 543 8.41 -2.58 13.54
C ILE A 543 9.15 -1.73 14.61
N GLU A 544 9.22 -2.18 15.87
CA GLU A 544 9.94 -1.45 16.93
C GLU A 544 11.43 -1.26 16.59
N GLU A 545 12.10 -2.30 16.09
CA GLU A 545 13.50 -2.20 15.67
C GLU A 545 13.69 -1.17 14.53
N CYS A 546 12.74 -1.07 13.59
CA CYS A 546 12.76 -0.03 12.56
C CYS A 546 12.51 1.37 13.13
N ILE A 547 11.60 1.54 14.11
CA ILE A 547 11.43 2.80 14.85
C ILE A 547 12.73 3.16 15.58
N GLN A 548 13.40 2.21 16.24
CA GLN A 548 14.66 2.46 16.94
C GLN A 548 15.79 2.88 15.97
N ARG A 549 15.83 2.33 14.75
CA ARG A 549 16.77 2.81 13.71
C ARG A 549 16.42 4.25 13.26
N ALA A 550 15.13 4.57 13.13
CA ALA A 550 14.66 5.90 12.76
C ALA A 550 14.83 6.97 13.87
N ASP A 551 14.73 6.58 15.16
CA ASP A 551 15.08 7.41 16.31
C ASP A 551 16.54 7.85 16.22
N THR A 552 17.47 6.91 16.01
CA THR A 552 18.92 7.20 15.96
C THR A 552 19.29 8.15 14.81
N VAL A 553 18.64 8.04 13.65
CA VAL A 553 18.78 9.02 12.57
C VAL A 553 18.23 10.39 12.98
N ASN A 554 17.06 10.44 13.63
CA ASN A 554 16.46 11.68 14.14
C ASN A 554 17.25 12.34 15.29
N GLU A 555 18.02 11.58 16.06
CA GLU A 555 18.97 12.10 17.06
C GLU A 555 20.23 12.67 16.40
N GLY A 556 20.71 12.06 15.32
CA GLY A 556 21.80 12.60 14.50
C GLY A 556 21.44 13.89 13.77
N LEU A 557 20.19 14.02 13.28
CA LEU A 557 19.69 15.21 12.58
C LEU A 557 19.45 16.45 13.49
N LYS A 558 19.72 16.33 14.80
CA LYS A 558 19.61 17.43 15.79
C LYS A 558 20.98 18.02 16.20
N GLN A 559 22.08 17.49 15.65
CA GLN A 559 23.46 17.86 15.95
C GLN A 559 24.07 18.67 14.80
#